data_AF-A0A6G9SPA8-F1
#
_entry.id   AF-A0A6G9SPA8-F1
#
_cell.length_a   1.000
_cell.length_b   1.000
_cell.length_c   1.000
_cell.angle_alpha   90.00
_cell.angle_beta   90.00
_cell.angle_gamma   90.00
#
_symmetry.space_group_name_H-M   'P 1'
#
loop_
_entity.id
_entity.type
_entity.pdbx_description
1 polymer ?
#
loop_
_entity_poly.entity_id
_entity_poly.type
_entity_poly.pdbx_seq_one_letter_code
_entity_poly.pdbx_strand_id
1 'polypeptide(L)' 'MLQTIQGIYKNGKIELAETPQGITESQVFVTFLEIKPTIWPEIVMEYQGVSEGIKFESYRNELLPPNEIDF' A
#
# COMPACT_ATOMS: atom_id res chain seq x y z
N MET A 1 -4.04 8.40 -23.73
CA MET A 1 -4.04 9.21 -22.49
C MET A 1 -4.52 8.30 -21.38
N LEU A 2 -3.84 8.26 -20.23
CA LEU A 2 -4.26 7.46 -19.08
C LEU A 2 -5.44 8.15 -18.39
N GLN A 3 -6.52 7.43 -18.14
CA GLN A 3 -7.65 7.88 -17.34
C GLN A 3 -7.73 7.02 -16.09
N THR A 4 -7.99 7.63 -14.94
CA THR A 4 -8.17 6.94 -13.66
C THR A 4 -9.58 7.18 -13.17
N ILE A 5 -10.32 6.09 -12.97
CA ILE A 5 -11.71 6.12 -12.47
C ILE A 5 -11.78 5.24 -11.22
N GLN A 6 -12.43 5.75 -10.19
CA GLN A 6 -12.69 4.98 -8.99
C GLN A 6 -13.68 3.85 -9.30
N GLY A 7 -13.47 2.67 -8.73
CA GLY A 7 -14.42 1.57 -8.82
C GLY A 7 -14.42 0.72 -7.56
N ILE A 8 -15.49 -0.06 -7.39
CA ILE A 8 -15.65 -1.01 -6.28
C ILE A 8 -15.59 -2.43 -6.85
N TYR A 9 -14.71 -3.26 -6.29
CA TYR A 9 -14.71 -4.69 -6.58
C TYR A 9 -15.72 -5.42 -5.68
N LYS A 10 -16.61 -6.22 -6.28
CA LYS A 10 -17.57 -7.06 -5.57
C LYS A 10 -17.90 -8.30 -6.41
N ASN A 11 -17.75 -9.48 -5.80
CA ASN A 11 -18.13 -10.77 -6.40
C ASN A 11 -17.57 -10.99 -7.84
N GLY A 12 -16.28 -10.70 -8.06
CA GLY A 12 -15.64 -10.89 -9.36
C GLY A 12 -15.93 -9.80 -10.39
N LYS A 13 -16.65 -8.73 -10.02
CA LYS A 13 -16.97 -7.59 -10.88
C LYS A 13 -16.41 -6.29 -10.32
N ILE A 14 -16.06 -5.37 -11.21
CA ILE A 14 -15.68 -3.99 -10.85
C ILE A 14 -16.80 -3.07 -11.34
N GLU A 15 -17.42 -2.35 -10.42
CA GLU A 15 -18.41 -1.31 -10.72
C GLU A 15 -17.68 0.04 -10.71
N LEU A 16 -17.60 0.69 -11.86
CA LEU A 16 -16.98 2.01 -11.99
C LEU A 16 -17.93 3.10 -11.46
N ALA A 17 -17.39 4.10 -10.78
CA ALA A 17 -18.16 5.24 -10.28
C ALA A 17 -18.69 6.14 -11.41
N GLU A 18 -18.01 6.14 -12.55
CA GLU A 18 -18.40 6.87 -13.76
C GLU A 18 -17.93 6.15 -15.03
N THR A 19 -18.55 6.47 -16.16
CA THR A 19 -18.15 5.94 -17.47
C THR A 19 -16.99 6.77 -18.02
N PRO A 20 -15.87 6.15 -18.43
CA PRO A 20 -14.77 6.88 -19.06
C PRO A 20 -15.21 7.56 -20.34
N GLN A 21 -14.96 8.87 -20.44
CA GLN A 21 -15.35 9.65 -21.60
C GLN A 21 -14.46 9.31 -22.80
N GLY A 22 -15.10 8.97 -23.93
CA GLY A 22 -14.40 8.67 -25.19
C GLY A 22 -13.74 7.30 -25.24
N ILE A 23 -14.05 6.39 -24.32
CA ILE A 23 -13.55 5.01 -24.32
C ILE A 23 -14.73 4.05 -24.49
N THR A 24 -14.82 3.41 -25.66
CA THR A 24 -15.81 2.36 -25.92
C THR A 24 -15.30 0.98 -25.50
N GLU A 25 -13.99 0.72 -25.70
CA GLU A 25 -13.31 -0.52 -25.34
C GLU A 25 -11.83 -0.23 -25.04
N SER A 26 -11.26 -0.86 -24.01
CA SER A 26 -9.83 -0.75 -23.68
C SER A 26 -9.39 -1.92 -22.79
N GLN A 27 -8.12 -2.30 -22.89
CA GLN A 27 -7.52 -3.26 -21.97
C GLN A 27 -7.28 -2.61 -20.59
N VAL A 28 -7.55 -3.37 -19.53
CA VAL A 28 -7.36 -2.94 -18.13
C VAL A 28 -6.59 -3.99 -17.34
N PHE A 29 -5.81 -3.55 -16.35
CA PHE A 29 -5.12 -4.40 -15.38
C PHE A 29 -5.64 -4.09 -13.99
N VAL A 30 -5.90 -5.13 -13.19
CA VAL A 30 -6.42 -5.03 -11.83
C VAL A 30 -5.45 -5.72 -10.89
N THR A 31 -4.92 -4.98 -9.93
CA THR A 31 -4.01 -5.50 -8.91
C THR A 31 -4.66 -5.37 -7.54
N PHE A 32 -4.84 -6.48 -6.84
CA PHE A 32 -5.31 -6.49 -5.46
C PHE A 32 -4.11 -6.46 -4.53
N LEU A 33 -4.08 -5.51 -3.62
CA LEU A 33 -3.11 -5.51 -2.53
C LEU A 33 -3.66 -6.37 -1.42
N GLU A 34 -2.95 -7.45 -1.07
CA GLU A 34 -3.23 -8.16 0.16
C GLU A 34 -3.02 -7.20 1.33
N ILE A 35 -4.09 -6.96 2.08
CA ILE A 35 -3.98 -6.33 3.39
C ILE A 35 -3.39 -7.41 4.29
N LYS A 36 -2.06 -7.52 4.35
CA LYS A 36 -1.45 -8.26 5.45
C LYS A 36 -1.83 -7.48 6.70
N PRO A 37 -2.61 -8.04 7.63
CA PRO A 37 -2.81 -7.39 8.90
C PRO A 37 -1.42 -7.16 9.45
N THR A 38 -1.04 -5.90 9.63
CA THR A 38 0.17 -5.57 10.37
C THR A 38 -0.16 -5.90 11.82
N ILE A 39 -0.07 -7.19 12.15
CA ILE A 39 0.21 -7.59 13.52
C ILE A 39 1.64 -7.12 13.72
N TRP A 40 1.78 -5.83 14.02
CA TRP A 40 3.03 -5.31 14.52
C TRP A 40 3.32 -6.18 15.76
N PRO A 41 4.44 -6.91 15.79
CA PRO A 41 4.81 -7.60 17.02
C PRO A 41 4.83 -6.54 18.12
N GLU A 42 4.22 -6.83 19.28
CA GLU A 42 4.10 -5.92 20.43
C GLU A 42 5.44 -5.29 20.83
N ILE A 43 6.56 -5.92 20.43
CA ILE A 43 7.94 -5.42 20.53
C ILE A 43 8.11 -3.98 20.01
N VAL A 44 7.27 -3.48 19.10
CA VAL A 44 7.39 -2.11 18.57
C VAL A 44 6.75 -1.04 19.49
N MET A 45 6.03 -1.42 20.55
CA MET A 45 5.35 -0.47 21.46
C MET A 45 6.09 -0.13 22.76
N GLU A 46 7.31 -0.63 22.99
CA GLU A 46 8.12 -0.23 24.15
C GLU A 46 9.26 0.71 23.75
N TYR A 47 8.92 1.94 23.37
CA TYR A 47 9.87 3.05 23.43
C TYR A 47 9.31 4.13 24.37
N GLN A 48 9.65 4.04 25.65
CA GLN A 48 9.44 5.12 26.61
C GLN A 48 10.47 6.22 26.36
N GLY A 49 10.21 7.09 25.39
CA GLY A 49 11.05 8.22 25.05
C GLY A 49 10.20 9.39 24.57
N VAL A 50 10.46 10.57 25.14
CA VAL A 50 9.74 11.83 25.02
C VAL A 50 9.30 12.17 23.59
N SER A 51 8.10 12.73 23.48
CA SER A 51 7.46 13.20 22.25
C SER A 51 8.27 14.30 21.55
N GLU A 52 8.99 13.93 20.49
CA GLU A 52 9.12 14.78 19.31
C GLU A 52 8.66 13.96 18.10
N GLY A 53 7.76 14.55 17.31
CA GLY A 53 6.82 13.85 16.45
C GLY A 53 7.42 12.70 15.61
N ILE A 54 6.82 11.51 15.75
CA ILE A 54 7.16 10.36 14.92
C ILE A 54 6.65 10.64 13.50
N LYS A 55 7.55 11.04 12.61
CA LYS A 55 7.28 11.10 11.17
C LYS A 55 7.39 9.68 10.61
N PHE A 56 6.26 9.05 10.34
CA PHE A 56 6.23 7.73 9.71
C PHE A 56 6.62 7.85 8.23
N GLU A 57 7.89 7.60 7.92
CA GLU A 57 8.34 7.36 6.55
C GLU A 57 8.22 5.86 6.26
N SER A 58 7.19 5.48 5.49
CA SER A 58 7.02 4.09 5.05
C SER A 58 8.09 3.76 4.01
N TYR A 59 9.22 3.19 4.44
CA TYR A 59 10.20 2.61 3.52
C TYR A 59 9.59 1.33 2.92
N ARG A 60 8.93 1.47 1.76
CA ARG A 60 8.61 0.33 0.93
C ARG A 60 9.92 -0.35 0.51
N ASN A 61 10.12 -1.57 1.01
CA ASN A 61 10.78 -2.68 0.33
C ASN A 61 12.28 -2.67 0.04
N GLU A 62 13.13 -1.92 0.74
CA GLU A 62 14.59 -2.16 0.69
C GLU A 62 15.24 -2.09 2.07
N LEU A 63 14.78 -2.91 3.02
CA LEU A 63 15.54 -3.18 4.23
C LEU A 63 16.71 -4.10 3.85
N LEU A 64 17.83 -3.52 3.43
CA LEU A 64 19.11 -4.23 3.41
C LEU A 64 19.43 -4.64 4.84
N PRO A 65 19.78 -5.91 5.12
CA PRO A 65 20.20 -6.31 6.45
C PRO A 65 21.40 -5.45 6.88
N PRO A 66 21.48 -5.05 8.16
CA PRO A 66 22.65 -4.32 8.64
C PRO A 66 23.90 -5.20 8.46
N ASN A 67 25.00 -4.59 8.03
CA ASN A 67 26.28 -5.30 7.98
C ASN A 67 26.66 -5.75 9.39
N GLU A 68 26.90 -7.05 9.55
CA GLU A 68 27.50 -7.60 10.76
C GLU A 68 28.90 -7.02 10.90
N ILE A 69 29.17 -6.39 12.06
CA ILE A 69 30.50 -5.89 12.40
C ILE A 69 31.23 -7.06 13.06
N ASP A 70 32.14 -7.69 12.32
CA ASP A 70 33.06 -8.68 12.91
C ASP A 70 34.05 -7.97 13.83
N PHE A 71 34.17 -8.46 15.06
CA PHE A 71 35.11 -7.97 16.09
C PHE A 71 36.52 -8.53 15.90
#